data_AF-A0A9X1AGN9-F1
#
_entry.id   AF-A0A9X1AGN9-F1
#
_cell.length_a   1.000
_cell.length_b   1.000
_cell.length_c   1.000
_cell.angle_alpha   90.00
_cell.angle_beta   90.00
_cell.angle_gamma   90.00
#
_symmetry.space_group_name_H-M   'P 1'
#
loop_
_entity.id
_entity.type
_entity.pdbx_description
1 polymer ?
#
loop_
_entity_poly.entity_id
_entity_poly.type
_entity_poly.pdbx_seq_one_letter_code
_entity_poly.pdbx_strand_id
1 'polypeptide(L)' 'MEAFLAGHLEAFERWGGIPKVVLYDNLKSAVLERRGDTIRFNPTLIAFAAHYRYDPRRWPLPGMERRS' A
#
# COMPACT_ATOMS: atom_id res chain seq x y z
N MET A 1 -13.26 0.07 -1.91
CA MET A 1 -12.24 0.79 -1.12
C MET A 1 -12.47 0.60 0.37
N GLU A 2 -13.70 0.77 0.86
CA GLU A 2 -14.03 0.66 2.29
C GLU A 2 -13.53 -0.62 2.97
N ALA A 3 -13.89 -1.79 2.47
CA ALA A 3 -13.43 -3.07 3.04
C ALA A 3 -11.89 -3.22 3.04
N PHE A 4 -11.20 -2.63 2.05
CA PHE A 4 -9.75 -2.68 1.97
C PHE A 4 -9.08 -1.85 3.08
N LEU A 5 -9.60 -0.65 3.37
CA LEU A 5 -9.08 0.19 4.44
C LEU A 5 -9.49 -0.32 5.83
N ALA A 6 -10.71 -0.86 5.96
CA ALA A 6 -11.15 -1.51 7.19
C ALA A 6 -10.20 -2.66 7.57
N GLY A 7 -9.81 -3.49 6.61
CA GLY A 7 -8.81 -4.54 6.84
C GLY A 7 -7.44 -4.01 7.30
N HIS A 8 -7.03 -2.81 6.89
CA HIS A 8 -5.80 -2.19 7.42
C HIS A 8 -5.96 -1.77 8.88
N LEU A 9 -7.12 -1.21 9.25
CA LEU A 9 -7.39 -0.81 10.64
C LEU A 9 -7.42 -2.02 11.57
N GLU A 10 -8.17 -3.06 11.18
CA GLU A 10 -8.21 -4.32 11.94
C GLU A 10 -6.83 -4.95 12.10
N ALA A 11 -5.99 -4.87 11.05
CA ALA A 11 -4.61 -5.28 11.14
C ALA A 11 -3.84 -4.44 12.16
N PHE A 12 -3.83 -3.11 12.03
CA PHE A 12 -3.09 -2.24 12.93
C PHE A 12 -3.51 -2.43 14.39
N GLU A 13 -4.81 -2.61 14.64
CA GLU A 13 -5.34 -2.93 15.97
C GLU A 13 -4.87 -4.29 16.48
N ARG A 14 -4.98 -5.34 15.67
CA ARG A 14 -4.54 -6.70 16.03
C ARG A 14 -3.06 -6.76 16.41
N TRP A 15 -2.21 -6.01 15.72
CA TRP A 15 -0.77 -5.98 15.99
C TRP A 15 -0.35 -4.85 16.93
N GLY A 16 -1.29 -4.03 17.42
CA GLY A 16 -1.03 -2.97 18.38
C GLY A 16 -0.14 -1.84 17.85
N GLY A 17 -0.13 -1.61 16.54
CA GLY A 17 0.74 -0.60 15.94
C GLY A 17 0.62 -0.49 14.43
N ILE A 18 1.20 0.60 13.90
CA ILE A 18 1.22 0.91 12.48
C ILE A 18 2.62 0.61 11.94
N PRO A 19 2.75 -0.23 10.89
CA PRO A 19 4.04 -0.50 10.27
C PRO A 19 4.59 0.76 9.60
N LYS A 20 5.91 0.89 9.54
CA LYS A 20 6.56 2.03 8.85
C LYS A 20 6.38 1.98 7.33
N VAL A 21 6.31 0.77 6.77
CA VAL A 21 6.20 0.52 5.32
C VAL A 21 5.13 -0.55 5.10
N VAL A 22 4.24 -0.31 4.13
CA VAL A 22 3.28 -1.31 3.66
C VAL A 22 3.53 -1.58 2.19
N LEU A 23 3.71 -2.85 1.83
CA LEU A 23 3.93 -3.27 0.46
C LEU A 23 2.60 -3.70 -0.16
N TYR A 24 2.24 -3.06 -1.28
CA TYR A 24 1.09 -3.42 -2.09
C TYR A 24 1.55 -4.21 -3.30
N ASP A 25 0.90 -5.34 -3.56
CA ASP A 25 0.91 -5.94 -4.87
C ASP A 25 0.05 -5.09 -5.84
N ASN A 26 0.06 -5.39 -7.14
CA ASN A 26 -0.58 -4.55 -8.17
C ASN A 26 -2.14 -4.57 -8.12
N LEU A 27 -2.73 -4.73 -6.93
CA LEU A 27 -4.17 -4.69 -6.71
C LEU A 27 -4.72 -3.31 -7.09
N LYS A 28 -5.78 -3.30 -7.91
CA LYS A 28 -6.45 -2.09 -8.41
C LYS A 28 -6.95 -1.14 -7.32
N SER A 29 -7.24 -1.65 -6.12
CA SER A 29 -7.62 -0.84 -4.96
C SER A 29 -6.47 0.07 -4.50
N ALA A 30 -5.23 -0.42 -4.56
CA ALA A 30 -4.05 0.32 -4.15
C ALA A 30 -3.38 1.06 -5.31
N VAL A 31 -3.22 0.38 -6.45
CA VAL A 31 -2.50 0.88 -7.64
C VAL A 31 -3.48 1.10 -8.78
N LEU A 32 -3.72 2.36 -9.15
CA LEU A 32 -4.61 2.74 -10.24
C LEU A 32 -3.95 2.52 -11.61
N GLU A 33 -2.68 2.91 -11.72
CA GLU A 33 -1.91 2.78 -12.95
C GLU A 33 -0.47 2.40 -12.67
N ARG A 34 0.08 1.63 -13.61
CA ARG A 34 1.50 1.29 -13.67
C ARG A 34 1.97 1.46 -15.11
N ARG A 35 2.94 2.36 -15.33
CA ARG A 35 3.62 2.55 -16.62
C ARG A 35 5.13 2.51 -16.38
N GLY A 36 5.76 1.39 -16.70
CA GLY A 36 7.17 1.16 -16.36
C GLY A 36 7.40 1.26 -14.85
N ASP A 37 8.24 2.22 -14.46
CA ASP A 37 8.55 2.53 -13.06
C ASP A 37 7.60 3.54 -12.41
N THR A 38 6.76 4.21 -13.19
CA THR A 38 5.77 5.15 -12.66
C THR A 38 4.57 4.40 -12.11
N ILE A 39 4.24 4.68 -10.85
CA ILE A 39 3.08 4.11 -10.15
C ILE A 39 2.17 5.26 -9.77
N ARG A 40 0.89 5.12 -10.07
CA ARG A 40 -0.15 5.99 -9.53
C ARG A 40 -0.93 5.21 -8.47
N PHE A 41 -0.68 5.52 -7.21
CA PHE A 41 -1.49 4.99 -6.11
C PHE A 41 -2.88 5.63 -6.10
N ASN A 42 -3.82 4.94 -5.48
CA ASN A 42 -5.15 5.48 -5.22
C ASN A 42 -5.04 6.68 -4.26
N PRO A 43 -5.58 7.86 -4.59
CA PRO A 43 -5.53 9.03 -3.71
C PRO A 43 -6.09 8.79 -2.31
N THR A 44 -7.13 7.95 -2.18
CA THR A 44 -7.69 7.58 -0.88
C THR A 44 -6.69 6.77 -0.06
N LEU A 45 -5.92 5.89 -0.71
CA LEU A 45 -4.85 5.15 -0.04
C LEU A 45 -3.72 6.07 0.41
N ILE A 46 -3.33 7.04 -0.42
CA ILE A 46 -2.31 8.03 -0.06
C ILE A 46 -2.76 8.88 1.12
N ALA A 47 -4.01 9.34 1.14
CA ALA A 47 -4.56 10.10 2.26
C ALA A 47 -4.59 9.27 3.56
N PHE A 48 -4.98 7.99 3.46
CA PHE A 48 -4.96 7.05 4.58
C PHE A 48 -3.53 6.83 5.09
N ALA A 49 -2.57 6.61 4.20
CA ALA A 49 -1.16 6.42 4.56
C ALA A 49 -0.56 7.67 5.23
N ALA A 50 -0.91 8.87 4.76
CA ALA A 50 -0.51 10.12 5.38
C ALA A 50 -1.10 10.29 6.79
N HIS A 51 -2.37 9.94 6.98
CA HIS A 51 -3.05 10.00 8.28
C HIS A 51 -2.40 9.07 9.31
N TYR A 52 -2.13 7.83 8.92
CA TYR A 52 -1.50 6.82 9.79
C TYR A 52 0.03 6.86 9.79
N ARG A 53 0.64 7.74 8.99
CA ARG A 53 2.09 7.98 8.90
C ARG A 53 2.91 6.74 8.54
N TYR A 54 2.44 5.97 7.57
CA TYR A 54 3.22 4.89 6.96
C TYR A 54 3.56 5.18 5.50
N ASP A 55 4.59 4.52 4.99
CA ASP A 55 5.06 4.64 3.60
C ASP A 55 4.45 3.52 2.72
N PRO A 56 3.52 3.84 1.80
CA PRO A 56 2.96 2.87 0.88
C PRO A 56 3.92 2.63 -0.31
N ARG A 57 4.36 1.40 -0.51
CA ARG A 57 5.24 1.03 -1.64
C ARG A 57 4.65 -0.09 -2.47
N ARG A 58 5.02 -0.17 -3.75
CA ARG A 58 4.71 -1.35 -4.56
C ARG A 58 5.70 -2.47 -4.26
N TRP A 59 5.25 -3.70 -4.44
CA TRP A 59 6.15 -4.83 -4.70
C TRP A 59 6.32 -5.10 -6.20
N PRO A 60 7.54 -5.36 -6.70
CA PRO A 60 8.81 -5.30 -5.99
C PRO A 60 9.34 -3.86 -5.85
N LEU A 61 10.18 -3.66 -4.83
CA LEU A 61 10.94 -2.42 -4.65
C LEU A 61 11.97 -2.23 -5.79
N PRO A 62 12.41 -1.00 -6.08
CA PRO A 62 13.49 -0.76 -7.03
C PRO A 62 14.72 -1.64 -6.73
N GLY A 63 15.25 -2.30 -7.74
CA GLY A 63 16.39 -3.22 -7.61
C GLY A 63 16.06 -4.61 -7.05
N MET A 64 14.80 -4.90 -6.74
CA MET A 64 14.35 -6.25 -6.38
C MET A 64 13.63 -6.91 -7.57
N GLU A 65 14.02 -8.13 -7.90
CA GLU A 65 13.33 -8.93 -8.92
C GLU A 65 12.13 -9.67 -8.32
N ARG A 66 11.03 -9.73 -9.08
CA ARG A 66 9.97 -10.70 -8.78
C ARG A 66 10.54 -12.07 -9.10
N ARG A 67 10.84 -12.86 -8.07
CA ARG A 67 11.04 -14.29 -8.26
C ARG A 67 9.71 -14.90 -8.72
N SER A 68 9.76 -15.57 -9.87
CA SER A 68 8.65 -16.30 -10.50
C SER A 68 8.26 -17.52 -9.68
#